data_AF-A0A3S4FCI5-F1
#
_entry.id   AF-A0A3S4FCI5-F1
#
_cell.length_a   1.000
_cell.length_b   1.000
_cell.length_c   1.000
_cell.angle_alpha   90.00
_cell.angle_beta   90.00
_cell.angle_gamma   90.00
#
_symmetry.space_group_name_H-M   'P 1'
#
loop_
_entity.id
_entity.type
_entity.pdbx_description
1 polymer ?
#
loop_
_entity_poly.entity_id
_entity_poly.type
_entity_poly.pdbx_seq_one_letter_code
_entity_poly.pdbx_strand_id
1 'polypeptide(L)'
;MYGQMTAGSWIYIGSQGIVQGTYETFVEAGRQHYSGTLAGRWVLTAGLGGMGGAQPLAATLAGACSLTIECQQSRIDFRLRTRYVDEQAATLDDALARITRYTREGKAVSVALCANAADILPELVNRGVRPDLVTDQTSAHDPLHGYLPSGWRWEEYQKNAQSDPHGTMQAAKRSMAAHVRAMLAFSKMGVPTFDYGNNIRQMAKEMGVENAFDFPGFVPAYIRPLFCRGIGPFRWVALSGDPQDIYKTDAKVKEIVAEDKHLHHWLDMARERIHFQGLPARICWVGLEWRQKLGLAFNEMVRCGEVSAPIVIGRDHLDSGSVASPNRETEAMRDGSDAVSDWPLLNALLNTASGATWVSLHHGGGVGWVFRNTPVW
;
A
#
# COMPACT_ATOMS: atom_id res chain seq x y z
N MET A 1 -23.22 3.25 -0.28
CA MET A 1 -22.06 2.94 0.59
C MET A 1 -20.85 2.72 -0.31
N TYR A 2 -19.69 3.31 0.00
CA TYR A 2 -18.45 3.03 -0.74
C TYR A 2 -17.82 1.75 -0.19
N GLY A 3 -17.71 0.71 -1.03
CA GLY A 3 -17.21 -0.60 -0.61
C GLY A 3 -15.69 -0.72 -0.51
N GLN A 4 -14.95 0.27 -1.01
CA GLN A 4 -13.51 0.17 -1.26
C GLN A 4 -13.20 -1.18 -1.95
N MET A 5 -12.14 -1.90 -1.57
CA MET A 5 -11.85 -3.25 -2.03
C MET A 5 -12.32 -4.24 -0.97
N THR A 6 -11.65 -4.29 0.18
CA THR A 6 -11.91 -5.32 1.21
C THR A 6 -12.88 -4.89 2.32
N ALA A 7 -13.33 -3.64 2.31
CA ALA A 7 -14.22 -3.11 3.35
C ALA A 7 -15.65 -3.66 3.19
N GLY A 8 -16.23 -3.52 1.99
CA GLY A 8 -17.56 -4.03 1.66
C GLY A 8 -17.62 -5.55 1.42
N SER A 9 -16.47 -6.20 1.24
CA SER A 9 -16.35 -7.65 0.97
C SER A 9 -15.79 -8.45 2.15
N TRP A 10 -15.72 -7.81 3.32
CA TRP A 10 -15.45 -8.43 4.63
C TRP A 10 -14.19 -9.30 4.70
N ILE A 11 -13.09 -8.85 4.08
CA ILE A 11 -11.80 -9.55 4.09
C ILE A 11 -10.61 -8.62 4.43
N TYR A 12 -10.91 -7.53 5.14
CA TYR A 12 -9.90 -6.61 5.66
C TYR A 12 -9.25 -7.18 6.94
N ILE A 13 -7.92 -7.22 6.97
CA ILE A 13 -7.13 -7.81 8.06
C ILE A 13 -6.21 -6.78 8.74
N GLY A 14 -6.67 -5.53 8.81
CA GLY A 14 -5.86 -4.43 9.28
C GLY A 14 -4.78 -4.01 8.27
N SER A 15 -3.76 -3.31 8.76
CA SER A 15 -2.66 -2.80 7.93
C SER A 15 -1.80 -3.92 7.33
N GLN A 16 -1.92 -5.15 7.87
CA GLN A 16 -1.23 -6.31 7.34
C GLN A 16 -1.67 -6.64 5.90
N GLY A 17 -2.90 -6.30 5.50
CA GLY A 17 -3.42 -6.66 4.18
C GLY A 17 -2.58 -6.13 3.00
N ILE A 18 -1.88 -5.01 3.18
CA ILE A 18 -1.08 -4.35 2.13
C ILE A 18 0.43 -4.38 2.40
N VAL A 19 0.86 -4.64 3.64
CA VAL A 19 2.26 -4.47 4.03
C VAL A 19 3.22 -5.33 3.21
N GLN A 20 2.82 -6.54 2.79
CA GLN A 20 3.64 -7.32 1.87
C GLN A 20 3.71 -6.72 0.46
N GLY A 21 2.61 -6.21 -0.09
CA GLY A 21 2.64 -5.57 -1.40
C GLY A 21 3.56 -4.34 -1.41
N THR A 22 3.55 -3.58 -0.32
CA THR A 22 4.47 -2.45 -0.13
C THR A 22 5.90 -2.88 0.07
N TYR A 23 6.13 -3.95 0.81
CA TYR A 23 7.46 -4.56 0.96
C TYR A 23 8.00 -5.05 -0.39
N GLU A 24 7.23 -5.81 -1.17
CA GLU A 24 7.64 -6.29 -2.50
C GLU A 24 7.92 -5.12 -3.45
N THR A 25 7.13 -4.05 -3.37
CA THR A 25 7.38 -2.83 -4.16
C THR A 25 8.74 -2.22 -3.83
N PHE A 26 9.05 -2.03 -2.54
CA PHE A 26 10.33 -1.47 -2.12
C PHE A 26 11.51 -2.40 -2.39
N VAL A 27 11.35 -3.71 -2.18
CA VAL A 27 12.39 -4.70 -2.51
C VAL A 27 12.71 -4.68 -4.00
N GLU A 28 11.68 -4.66 -4.85
CA GLU A 28 11.89 -4.60 -6.30
C GLU A 28 12.49 -3.26 -6.74
N ALA A 29 12.06 -2.14 -6.16
CA ALA A 29 12.73 -0.86 -6.37
C ALA A 29 14.21 -0.90 -5.94
N GLY A 30 14.53 -1.57 -4.82
CA GLY A 30 15.90 -1.82 -4.38
C GLY A 30 16.71 -2.66 -5.38
N ARG A 31 16.11 -3.70 -5.97
CA ARG A 31 16.74 -4.52 -7.02
C ARG A 31 17.04 -3.71 -8.28
N GLN A 32 16.08 -2.92 -8.75
CA GLN A 32 16.23 -2.16 -10.00
C GLN A 32 17.19 -0.98 -9.85
N HIS A 33 17.16 -0.27 -8.72
CA HIS A 33 17.85 1.02 -8.57
C HIS A 33 19.09 0.96 -7.66
N TYR A 34 19.17 -0.03 -6.76
CA TYR A 34 20.16 -0.06 -5.66
C TYR A 34 20.83 -1.43 -5.46
N SER A 35 20.99 -2.20 -6.55
CA SER A 35 21.70 -3.50 -6.53
C SER A 35 21.12 -4.52 -5.53
N GLY A 36 19.81 -4.46 -5.28
CA GLY A 36 19.08 -5.43 -4.45
C GLY A 36 18.98 -5.11 -2.98
N THR A 37 19.55 -4.01 -2.49
CA THR A 37 19.49 -3.64 -1.07
C THR A 37 19.18 -2.17 -0.86
N LEU A 38 18.33 -1.88 0.15
CA LEU A 38 18.05 -0.53 0.62
C LEU A 38 18.78 -0.16 1.91
N ALA A 39 19.77 -0.97 2.33
CA ALA A 39 20.59 -0.64 3.49
C ALA A 39 21.31 0.72 3.29
N GLY A 40 21.22 1.59 4.30
CA GLY A 40 21.76 2.95 4.23
C GLY A 40 20.98 3.90 3.31
N ARG A 41 19.81 3.48 2.82
CA ARG A 41 18.89 4.27 1.99
C ARG A 41 17.67 4.70 2.80
N TRP A 42 16.94 5.68 2.30
CA TRP A 42 15.67 6.05 2.90
C TRP A 42 14.56 6.42 1.91
N VAL A 43 13.33 6.08 2.30
CA VAL A 43 12.10 6.35 1.57
C VAL A 43 11.43 7.61 2.12
N LEU A 44 11.05 8.54 1.24
CA LEU A 44 10.17 9.65 1.56
C LEU A 44 8.75 9.34 1.08
N THR A 45 7.77 9.46 1.98
CA THR A 45 6.35 9.27 1.64
C THR A 45 5.43 10.07 2.56
N ALA A 46 4.13 10.02 2.30
CA ALA A 46 3.08 10.56 3.16
C ALA A 46 1.86 9.64 3.29
N GLY A 47 1.07 9.89 4.33
CA GLY A 47 -0.13 9.16 4.70
C GLY A 47 0.12 7.97 5.61
N LEU A 48 -0.38 8.04 6.86
CA LEU A 48 -0.33 6.96 7.87
C LEU A 48 -1.73 6.41 8.21
N GLY A 49 -2.65 6.51 7.24
CA GLY A 49 -4.00 5.93 7.29
C GLY A 49 -4.01 4.40 7.34
N GLY A 50 -5.17 3.77 7.11
CA GLY A 50 -5.36 2.31 7.17
C GLY A 50 -4.30 1.50 6.41
N MET A 51 -4.11 1.86 5.14
CA MET A 51 -3.13 1.26 4.22
C MET A 51 -1.79 1.99 4.27
N GLY A 52 -1.82 3.34 4.26
CA GLY A 52 -0.67 4.24 4.43
C GLY A 52 0.29 3.87 5.56
N GLY A 53 -0.28 3.45 6.69
CA GLY A 53 0.48 3.05 7.87
C GLY A 53 1.34 1.81 7.67
N ALA A 54 1.22 1.06 6.57
CA ALA A 54 2.07 -0.07 6.25
C ALA A 54 3.43 0.35 5.65
N GLN A 55 3.53 1.54 5.07
CA GLN A 55 4.73 2.01 4.38
C GLN A 55 5.99 2.05 5.26
N PRO A 56 5.95 2.57 6.51
CA PRO A 56 7.16 2.67 7.31
C PRO A 56 7.69 1.30 7.72
N LEU A 57 6.80 0.38 8.13
CA LEU A 57 7.18 -1.00 8.40
C LEU A 57 7.72 -1.70 7.15
N ALA A 58 7.04 -1.58 6.00
CA ALA A 58 7.49 -2.19 4.75
C ALA A 58 8.88 -1.69 4.33
N ALA A 59 9.16 -0.39 4.46
CA ALA A 59 10.47 0.18 4.20
C ALA A 59 11.53 -0.40 5.15
N THR A 60 11.23 -0.47 6.45
CA THR A 60 12.12 -1.08 7.45
C THR A 60 12.40 -2.56 7.16
N LEU A 61 11.39 -3.34 6.78
CA LEU A 61 11.55 -4.75 6.40
C LEU A 61 12.38 -4.91 5.12
N ALA A 62 12.28 -3.97 4.17
CA ALA A 62 13.12 -3.92 2.98
C ALA A 62 14.54 -3.41 3.25
N GLY A 63 14.86 -3.05 4.51
CA GLY A 63 16.18 -2.58 4.95
C GLY A 63 16.42 -1.08 4.84
N ALA A 64 15.38 -0.28 4.52
CA ALA A 64 15.47 1.16 4.40
C ALA A 64 15.07 1.88 5.69
N CYS A 65 15.62 3.08 5.91
CA CYS A 65 14.94 4.07 6.75
C CYS A 65 13.72 4.65 6.01
N SER A 66 12.81 5.30 6.72
CA SER A 66 11.72 6.03 6.06
C SER A 66 11.32 7.28 6.82
N LEU A 67 11.00 8.35 6.10
CA LEU A 67 10.29 9.51 6.62
C LEU A 67 8.87 9.51 6.07
N THR A 68 7.88 9.37 6.94
CA THR A 68 6.47 9.41 6.55
C THR A 68 5.76 10.63 7.14
N ILE A 69 5.25 11.49 6.26
CA ILE A 69 4.53 12.71 6.66
C ILE A 69 3.05 12.38 6.87
N GLU A 70 2.49 12.82 8.00
CA GLU A 70 1.08 12.63 8.33
C GLU A 70 0.53 13.88 9.00
N CYS A 71 -0.67 14.31 8.62
CA CYS A 71 -1.26 15.55 9.10
C CYS A 71 -2.06 15.39 10.40
N GLN A 72 -2.39 14.16 10.80
CA GLN A 72 -3.16 13.85 12.00
C GLN A 72 -2.33 13.13 13.05
N GLN A 73 -2.13 13.76 14.22
CA GLN A 73 -1.40 13.15 15.35
C GLN A 73 -1.99 11.79 15.76
N SER A 74 -3.32 11.67 15.80
CA SER A 74 -4.00 10.42 16.18
C SER A 74 -3.70 9.25 15.24
N ARG A 75 -3.33 9.50 13.98
CA ARG A 75 -2.90 8.46 13.02
C ARG A 75 -1.47 8.02 13.33
N ILE A 76 -0.57 8.97 13.63
CA ILE A 76 0.80 8.67 14.08
C ILE A 76 0.77 7.82 15.35
N ASP A 77 0.00 8.25 16.36
CA ASP A 77 -0.15 7.53 17.64
C ASP A 77 -0.65 6.09 17.44
N PHE A 78 -1.59 5.91 16.50
CA PHE A 78 -2.08 4.59 16.14
C PHE A 78 -0.96 3.71 15.60
N ARG A 79 -0.10 4.24 14.72
CA ARG A 79 1.01 3.48 14.10
C ARG A 79 2.15 3.19 15.04
N LEU A 80 2.46 4.11 15.96
CA LEU A 80 3.39 3.87 17.06
C LEU A 80 2.88 2.73 17.95
N ARG A 81 1.60 2.79 18.37
CA ARG A 81 1.00 1.75 19.22
C ARG A 81 0.98 0.39 18.54
N THR A 82 0.70 0.33 17.24
CA THR A 82 0.71 -0.93 16.48
C THR A 82 2.10 -1.35 15.99
N ARG A 83 3.16 -0.60 16.33
CA ARG A 83 4.55 -0.83 15.91
C ARG A 83 4.78 -0.87 14.39
N TYR A 84 3.97 -0.11 13.67
CA TYR A 84 4.11 0.09 12.22
C TYR A 84 4.99 1.30 11.87
N VAL A 85 5.26 2.16 12.85
CA VAL A 85 6.28 3.22 12.79
C VAL A 85 7.09 3.17 14.10
N ASP A 86 8.39 3.45 14.04
CA ASP A 86 9.30 3.29 15.18
C ASP A 86 9.33 4.54 16.06
N GLU A 87 9.43 5.72 15.45
CA GLU A 87 9.52 7.00 16.18
C GLU A 87 8.81 8.15 15.47
N GLN A 88 8.56 9.23 16.20
CA GLN A 88 8.05 10.49 15.67
C GLN A 88 9.08 11.60 15.91
N ALA A 89 9.37 12.38 14.87
CA ALA A 89 10.22 13.56 14.98
C ALA A 89 9.41 14.80 15.41
N ALA A 90 10.07 15.72 16.12
CA ALA A 90 9.46 16.95 16.60
C ALA A 90 9.35 18.02 15.51
N THR A 91 10.32 18.06 14.59
CA THR A 91 10.41 19.03 13.49
C THR A 91 11.00 18.36 12.25
N LEU A 92 10.94 19.05 11.10
CA LEU A 92 11.60 18.58 9.88
C LEU A 92 13.12 18.44 10.06
N ASP A 93 13.76 19.35 10.80
CA ASP A 93 15.20 19.29 11.06
C ASP A 93 15.57 18.08 11.93
N ASP A 94 14.79 17.81 12.97
CA ASP A 94 14.94 16.61 13.81
C ASP A 94 14.77 15.34 12.98
N ALA A 95 13.74 15.30 12.12
CA ALA A 95 13.49 14.17 11.22
C ALA A 95 14.70 13.90 10.30
N LEU A 96 15.23 14.93 9.65
CA LEU A 96 16.37 14.82 8.75
C LEU A 96 17.66 14.43 9.47
N ALA A 97 17.88 14.94 10.69
CA ALA A 97 19.02 14.55 11.53
C ALA A 97 18.96 13.06 11.89
N ARG A 98 17.77 12.54 12.27
CA ARG A 98 17.54 11.12 12.56
C ARG A 98 17.75 10.24 11.34
N ILE A 99 17.15 10.59 10.21
CA ILE A 99 17.33 9.87 8.93
C ILE A 99 18.80 9.81 8.54
N THR A 100 19.53 10.93 8.63
CA THR A 100 20.96 10.99 8.32
C THR A 100 21.78 10.10 9.27
N ARG A 101 21.46 10.10 10.56
CA ARG A 101 22.13 9.24 11.55
C ARG A 101 21.90 7.77 11.23
N TYR A 102 20.65 7.33 11.08
CA TYR A 102 20.34 5.92 10.92
C TYR A 102 20.80 5.35 9.59
N THR A 103 20.73 6.12 8.50
CA THR A 103 21.28 5.69 7.21
C THR A 103 22.81 5.54 7.27
N ARG A 104 23.53 6.44 7.94
CA ARG A 104 24.99 6.28 8.18
C ARG A 104 25.35 5.08 9.05
N GLU A 105 24.51 4.75 10.02
CA GLU A 105 24.67 3.56 10.88
C GLU A 105 24.25 2.25 10.19
N GLY A 106 23.72 2.30 8.96
CA GLY A 106 23.20 1.13 8.26
C GLY A 106 21.96 0.52 8.91
N LYS A 107 21.25 1.28 9.74
CA LYS A 107 20.01 0.87 10.38
C LYS A 107 18.80 1.12 9.47
N ALA A 108 17.72 0.38 9.72
CA ALA A 108 16.43 0.56 9.08
C ALA A 108 15.44 1.05 10.15
N VAL A 109 15.22 2.37 10.22
CA VAL A 109 14.32 3.00 11.20
C VAL A 109 13.32 3.90 10.50
N SER A 110 12.07 3.80 10.94
CA SER A 110 10.96 4.58 10.43
C SER A 110 10.62 5.77 11.33
N VAL A 111 10.54 6.96 10.73
CA VAL A 111 10.29 8.24 11.39
C VAL A 111 8.99 8.84 10.84
N ALA A 112 8.02 9.13 11.71
CA ALA A 112 6.85 9.93 11.37
C ALA A 112 7.12 11.42 11.59
N LEU A 113 6.50 12.28 10.76
CA LEU A 113 6.49 13.73 10.95
C LEU A 113 5.05 14.24 10.89
N CYS A 114 4.61 14.91 11.96
CA CYS A 114 3.27 15.53 12.01
C CYS A 114 3.25 16.85 11.23
N ALA A 115 2.88 16.80 9.95
CA ALA A 115 2.88 17.95 9.06
C ALA A 115 2.02 17.70 7.80
N ASN A 116 1.85 18.72 6.96
CA ASN A 116 1.19 18.57 5.67
C ASN A 116 2.22 18.23 4.57
N ALA A 117 1.98 17.14 3.83
CA ALA A 117 2.85 16.71 2.74
C ALA A 117 2.98 17.77 1.62
N ALA A 118 1.90 18.51 1.34
CA ALA A 118 1.91 19.60 0.36
C ALA A 118 2.84 20.77 0.76
N ASP A 119 3.23 20.86 2.03
CA ASP A 119 4.17 21.86 2.53
C ASP A 119 5.59 21.30 2.65
N ILE A 120 5.71 20.07 3.18
CA ILE A 120 7.01 19.46 3.49
C ILE A 120 7.76 18.99 2.23
N LEU A 121 7.09 18.39 1.24
CA LEU A 121 7.79 17.91 0.06
C LEU A 121 8.41 19.06 -0.75
N PRO A 122 7.71 20.18 -1.04
CA PRO A 122 8.33 21.34 -1.65
C PRO A 122 9.49 21.91 -0.83
N GLU A 123 9.36 21.94 0.50
CA GLU A 123 10.44 22.42 1.38
C GLU A 123 11.68 21.53 1.31
N LEU A 124 11.51 20.21 1.27
CA LEU A 124 12.62 19.26 1.08
C LEU A 124 13.33 19.47 -0.26
N VAL A 125 12.58 19.73 -1.34
CA VAL A 125 13.14 20.08 -2.65
C VAL A 125 13.93 21.39 -2.57
N ASN A 126 13.38 22.44 -1.95
CA ASN A 126 14.04 23.73 -1.79
C ASN A 126 15.36 23.62 -1.01
N ARG A 127 15.42 22.74 -0.01
CA ARG A 127 16.62 22.45 0.77
C ARG A 127 17.65 21.59 0.05
N GLY A 128 17.34 21.09 -1.15
CA GLY A 128 18.20 20.16 -1.88
C GLY A 128 18.36 18.80 -1.19
N VAL A 129 17.43 18.42 -0.31
CA VAL A 129 17.43 17.09 0.32
C VAL A 129 17.17 16.05 -0.76
N ARG A 130 17.88 14.92 -0.71
CA ARG A 130 17.75 13.85 -1.71
C ARG A 130 17.39 12.52 -1.05
N PRO A 131 16.09 12.14 -0.99
CA PRO A 131 15.69 10.78 -0.67
C PRO A 131 16.17 9.78 -1.72
N ASP A 132 16.17 8.49 -1.36
CA ASP A 132 16.53 7.41 -2.29
C ASP A 132 15.29 6.82 -2.98
N LEU A 133 14.10 6.94 -2.40
CA LEU A 133 12.83 6.63 -3.06
C LEU A 133 11.78 7.67 -2.64
N VAL A 134 10.89 8.05 -3.56
CA VAL A 134 9.76 8.94 -3.28
C VAL A 134 8.45 8.33 -3.74
N THR A 135 7.46 8.33 -2.85
CA THR A 135 6.09 7.93 -3.20
C THR A 135 5.07 8.67 -2.33
N ASP A 136 3.79 8.33 -2.46
CA ASP A 136 2.69 8.90 -1.67
C ASP A 136 1.56 7.90 -1.48
N GLN A 137 0.97 7.88 -0.28
CA GLN A 137 -0.22 7.10 0.02
C GLN A 137 -1.23 7.88 0.88
N THR A 138 -1.28 9.22 0.72
CA THR A 138 -2.44 10.00 1.17
C THR A 138 -3.72 9.51 0.50
N SER A 139 -4.89 9.85 1.04
CA SER A 139 -6.17 9.48 0.41
C SER A 139 -6.55 10.44 -0.71
N ALA A 140 -5.64 10.67 -1.67
CA ALA A 140 -5.84 11.60 -2.78
C ALA A 140 -7.03 11.23 -3.70
N HIS A 141 -7.45 9.98 -3.68
CA HIS A 141 -8.62 9.46 -4.40
C HIS A 141 -9.95 10.08 -3.95
N ASP A 142 -9.98 10.70 -2.77
CA ASP A 142 -11.13 11.40 -2.23
C ASP A 142 -10.74 12.84 -1.85
N PRO A 143 -10.79 13.79 -2.78
CA PRO A 143 -10.43 15.18 -2.51
C PRO A 143 -11.32 15.88 -1.46
N LEU A 144 -12.49 15.31 -1.14
CA LEU A 144 -13.41 15.91 -0.17
C LEU A 144 -13.13 15.43 1.27
N HIS A 145 -12.70 14.18 1.43
CA HIS A 145 -12.53 13.56 2.74
C HIS A 145 -11.12 13.03 3.04
N GLY A 146 -10.23 12.99 2.05
CA GLY A 146 -8.97 12.26 2.13
C GLY A 146 -7.67 13.06 2.07
N TYR A 147 -7.70 14.35 1.71
CA TYR A 147 -6.47 15.15 1.53
C TYR A 147 -6.60 16.54 2.13
N LEU A 148 -5.80 16.81 3.18
CA LEU A 148 -5.80 18.09 3.88
C LEU A 148 -5.17 19.20 3.00
N PRO A 149 -5.90 20.27 2.66
CA PRO A 149 -5.31 21.40 1.93
C PRO A 149 -4.14 22.05 2.70
N SER A 150 -3.15 22.55 1.98
CA SER A 150 -2.03 23.31 2.55
C SER A 150 -2.53 24.50 3.36
N GLY A 151 -1.93 24.74 4.53
CA GLY A 151 -2.31 25.82 5.46
C GLY A 151 -3.59 25.58 6.28
N TRP A 152 -4.33 24.49 6.05
CA TRP A 152 -5.56 24.20 6.79
C TRP A 152 -5.30 23.32 8.02
N ARG A 153 -6.18 23.43 9.02
CA ARG A 153 -6.25 22.47 10.14
C ARG A 153 -7.27 21.38 9.86
N TRP A 154 -7.09 20.21 10.49
CA TRP A 154 -7.97 19.06 10.23
C TRP A 154 -9.43 19.33 10.61
N GLU A 155 -9.68 20.00 11.74
CA GLU A 155 -11.02 20.34 12.21
C GLU A 155 -11.71 21.34 11.29
N GLU A 156 -10.93 22.29 10.73
CA GLU A 156 -11.43 23.26 9.75
C GLU A 156 -11.78 22.57 8.44
N TYR A 157 -10.91 21.67 7.96
CA TYR A 157 -11.15 20.85 6.78
C TYR A 157 -12.45 20.04 6.90
N GLN A 158 -12.71 19.41 8.04
CA GLN A 158 -13.95 18.65 8.26
C GLN A 158 -15.21 19.53 8.27
N LYS A 159 -15.12 20.76 8.80
CA LYS A 159 -16.24 21.71 8.77
C LYS A 159 -16.49 22.22 7.35
N ASN A 160 -15.43 22.62 6.64
CA ASN A 160 -15.50 23.13 5.28
C ASN A 160 -15.99 22.07 4.30
N ALA A 161 -15.66 20.79 4.49
CA ALA A 161 -16.19 19.70 3.69
C ALA A 161 -17.72 19.58 3.76
N GLN A 162 -18.37 20.10 4.81
CA GLN A 162 -19.82 20.14 4.94
C GLN A 162 -20.42 21.45 4.42
N SER A 163 -19.81 22.59 4.74
CA SER A 163 -20.34 23.92 4.38
C SER A 163 -20.04 24.33 2.94
N ASP A 164 -18.87 23.97 2.40
CA ASP A 164 -18.44 24.21 1.02
C ASP A 164 -17.68 22.99 0.46
N PRO A 165 -18.39 21.91 0.09
CA PRO A 165 -17.75 20.71 -0.45
C PRO A 165 -16.95 20.98 -1.72
N HIS A 166 -17.45 21.84 -2.61
CA HIS A 166 -16.80 22.13 -3.88
C HIS A 166 -15.50 22.92 -3.67
N GLY A 167 -15.53 23.98 -2.87
CA GLY A 167 -14.33 24.75 -2.53
C GLY A 167 -13.29 23.89 -1.81
N THR A 168 -13.72 23.01 -0.92
CA THR A 168 -12.85 22.05 -0.21
C THR A 168 -12.15 21.10 -1.19
N MET A 169 -12.89 20.47 -2.10
CA MET A 169 -12.31 19.60 -3.13
C MET A 169 -11.30 20.36 -4.01
N GLN A 170 -11.63 21.59 -4.41
CA GLN A 170 -10.72 22.42 -5.23
C GLN A 170 -9.45 22.81 -4.46
N ALA A 171 -9.56 23.13 -3.17
CA ALA A 171 -8.39 23.42 -2.32
C ALA A 171 -7.49 22.19 -2.13
N ALA A 172 -8.09 21.02 -1.92
CA ALA A 172 -7.37 19.76 -1.82
C ALA A 172 -6.61 19.44 -3.12
N LYS A 173 -7.28 19.51 -4.28
CA LYS A 173 -6.66 19.28 -5.59
C LYS A 173 -5.52 20.27 -5.89
N ARG A 174 -5.67 21.55 -5.55
CA ARG A 174 -4.56 22.54 -5.66
C ARG A 174 -3.34 22.13 -4.83
N SER A 175 -3.57 21.60 -3.63
CA SER A 175 -2.50 21.14 -2.74
C SER A 175 -1.85 19.86 -3.25
N MET A 176 -2.62 18.92 -3.81
CA MET A 176 -2.10 17.75 -4.51
C MET A 176 -1.22 18.14 -5.71
N ALA A 177 -1.61 19.18 -6.46
CA ALA A 177 -0.80 19.68 -7.57
C ALA A 177 0.56 20.21 -7.11
N ALA A 178 0.63 20.93 -5.98
CA ALA A 178 1.90 21.35 -5.38
C ALA A 178 2.74 20.15 -4.91
N HIS A 179 2.12 19.17 -4.27
CA HIS A 179 2.76 17.92 -3.86
C HIS A 179 3.37 17.18 -5.06
N VAL A 180 2.60 16.96 -6.13
CA VAL A 180 3.07 16.25 -7.33
C VAL A 180 4.19 17.02 -8.04
N ARG A 181 4.17 18.36 -8.06
CA ARG A 181 5.31 19.14 -8.57
C ARG A 181 6.60 18.87 -7.80
N ALA A 182 6.52 18.68 -6.48
CA ALA A 182 7.69 18.31 -5.68
C ALA A 182 8.16 16.87 -5.99
N MET A 183 7.23 15.92 -6.15
CA MET A 183 7.56 14.55 -6.60
C MET A 183 8.26 14.55 -7.97
N LEU A 184 7.77 15.36 -8.92
CA LEU A 184 8.39 15.57 -10.23
C LEU A 184 9.79 16.18 -10.12
N ALA A 185 9.98 17.14 -9.20
CA ALA A 185 11.30 17.72 -8.94
C ALA A 185 12.29 16.66 -8.43
N PHE A 186 11.89 15.79 -7.50
CA PHE A 186 12.72 14.65 -7.07
C PHE A 186 13.02 13.67 -8.22
N SER A 187 12.02 13.36 -9.05
CA SER A 187 12.22 12.54 -10.25
C SER A 187 13.28 13.14 -11.18
N LYS A 188 13.22 14.46 -11.42
CA LYS A 188 14.22 15.19 -12.21
C LYS A 188 15.61 15.20 -11.58
N MET A 189 15.73 15.05 -10.26
CA MET A 189 16.99 14.84 -9.53
C MET A 189 17.51 13.39 -9.62
N GLY A 190 16.86 12.54 -10.42
CA GLY A 190 17.19 11.13 -10.58
C GLY A 190 16.83 10.27 -9.36
N VAL A 191 15.88 10.72 -8.53
CA VAL A 191 15.33 9.89 -7.46
C VAL A 191 14.23 9.01 -8.06
N PRO A 192 14.26 7.68 -7.89
CA PRO A 192 13.14 6.84 -8.29
C PRO A 192 11.87 7.26 -7.55
N THR A 193 10.92 7.79 -8.33
CA THR A 193 9.65 8.31 -7.87
C THR A 193 8.53 7.50 -8.52
N PHE A 194 7.50 7.15 -7.75
CA PHE A 194 6.38 6.39 -8.27
C PHE A 194 5.08 6.69 -7.52
N ASP A 195 3.96 6.53 -8.21
CA ASP A 195 2.61 6.61 -7.64
C ASP A 195 2.23 5.27 -6.98
N TYR A 196 1.70 5.34 -5.77
CA TYR A 196 1.30 4.17 -4.99
C TYR A 196 -0.21 3.91 -4.96
N GLY A 197 -0.87 4.21 -6.08
CA GLY A 197 -2.23 3.75 -6.35
C GLY A 197 -3.33 4.54 -5.65
N ASN A 198 -3.09 5.83 -5.37
CA ASN A 198 -4.06 6.72 -4.76
C ASN A 198 -4.59 7.81 -5.72
N ASN A 199 -4.20 7.76 -6.99
CA ASN A 199 -4.67 8.64 -8.06
C ASN A 199 -4.20 10.11 -7.95
N ILE A 200 -3.16 10.39 -7.15
CA ILE A 200 -2.68 11.77 -6.93
C ILE A 200 -2.19 12.44 -8.23
N ARG A 201 -1.59 11.68 -9.15
CA ARG A 201 -1.16 12.19 -10.47
C ARG A 201 -2.34 12.74 -11.28
N GLN A 202 -3.46 12.04 -11.29
CA GLN A 202 -4.66 12.46 -12.00
C GLN A 202 -5.26 13.74 -11.38
N MET A 203 -5.32 13.81 -10.06
CA MET A 203 -5.79 15.01 -9.36
C MET A 203 -4.92 16.24 -9.67
N ALA A 204 -3.61 16.05 -9.76
CA ALA A 204 -2.67 17.10 -10.15
C ALA A 204 -2.81 17.50 -11.63
N LYS A 205 -3.01 16.53 -12.54
CA LYS A 205 -3.23 16.78 -13.96
C LYS A 205 -4.46 17.66 -14.20
N GLU A 206 -5.55 17.41 -13.48
CA GLU A 206 -6.77 18.24 -13.54
C GLU A 206 -6.55 19.69 -13.10
N MET A 207 -5.52 19.94 -12.29
CA MET A 207 -5.11 21.27 -11.85
C MET A 207 -3.97 21.86 -12.69
N GLY A 208 -3.75 21.34 -13.90
CA GLY A 208 -2.81 21.90 -14.88
C GLY A 208 -1.36 21.45 -14.69
N VAL A 209 -1.09 20.36 -13.94
CA VAL A 209 0.23 19.71 -13.97
C VAL A 209 0.27 18.78 -15.17
N GLU A 210 0.58 19.32 -16.35
CA GLU A 210 0.51 18.59 -17.63
C GLU A 210 1.36 17.32 -17.63
N ASN A 211 2.49 17.35 -16.93
CA ASN A 211 3.47 16.29 -16.87
C ASN A 211 3.36 15.45 -15.57
N ALA A 212 2.18 15.43 -14.93
CA ALA A 212 1.94 14.68 -13.69
C ALA A 212 2.17 13.17 -13.80
N PHE A 213 2.15 12.62 -15.03
CA PHE A 213 2.35 11.20 -15.30
C PHE A 213 3.79 10.85 -15.74
N ASP A 214 4.74 11.79 -15.62
CA ASP A 214 6.16 11.55 -15.94
C ASP A 214 6.84 10.55 -14.97
N PHE A 215 6.20 10.23 -13.85
CA PHE A 215 6.57 9.10 -12.99
C PHE A 215 5.50 7.99 -13.03
N PRO A 216 5.92 6.71 -13.06
CA PRO A 216 5.02 5.59 -13.27
C PRO A 216 4.21 5.22 -12.02
N GLY A 217 3.13 4.47 -12.20
CA GLY A 217 2.52 3.71 -11.12
C GLY A 217 3.42 2.56 -10.68
N PHE A 218 3.30 2.16 -9.41
CA PHE A 218 4.11 1.06 -8.86
C PHE A 218 3.86 -0.29 -9.53
N VAL A 219 2.66 -0.51 -10.12
CA VAL A 219 2.36 -1.79 -10.78
C VAL A 219 3.12 -1.98 -12.07
N PRO A 220 3.04 -1.09 -13.08
CA PRO A 220 3.88 -1.20 -14.26
C PRO A 220 5.38 -1.17 -13.95
N ALA A 221 5.80 -0.44 -12.91
CA ALA A 221 7.21 -0.31 -12.55
C ALA A 221 7.78 -1.56 -11.84
N TYR A 222 7.04 -2.17 -10.92
CA TYR A 222 7.59 -3.14 -9.97
C TYR A 222 6.75 -4.42 -9.82
N ILE A 223 5.42 -4.32 -9.77
CA ILE A 223 4.56 -5.46 -9.37
C ILE A 223 4.10 -6.34 -10.53
N ARG A 224 3.97 -5.81 -11.75
CA ARG A 224 3.42 -6.57 -12.90
C ARG A 224 4.12 -7.92 -13.16
N PRO A 225 5.45 -8.07 -13.03
CA PRO A 225 6.11 -9.37 -13.16
C PRO A 225 5.62 -10.43 -12.16
N LEU A 226 5.16 -10.03 -10.97
CA LEU A 226 4.51 -10.93 -10.00
C LEU A 226 3.13 -11.35 -10.50
N PHE A 227 2.33 -10.40 -10.98
CA PHE A 227 0.99 -10.67 -11.54
C PHE A 227 1.05 -11.62 -12.75
N CYS A 228 2.06 -11.52 -13.61
CA CYS A 228 2.25 -12.45 -14.73
C CYS A 228 2.38 -13.92 -14.30
N ARG A 229 2.70 -14.19 -13.02
CA ARG A 229 2.78 -15.55 -12.43
C ARG A 229 1.60 -15.85 -11.50
N GLY A 230 0.57 -15.01 -11.47
CA GLY A 230 -0.55 -15.10 -10.56
C GLY A 230 -0.20 -14.81 -9.09
N ILE A 231 0.98 -14.23 -8.83
CA ILE A 231 1.41 -13.87 -7.47
C ILE A 231 0.73 -12.56 -7.10
N GLY A 232 0.06 -12.54 -5.95
CA GLY A 232 -0.67 -11.38 -5.45
C GLY A 232 -1.08 -11.58 -3.99
N PRO A 233 -1.89 -10.69 -3.41
CA PRO A 233 -2.11 -10.56 -1.96
C PRO A 233 -3.05 -11.65 -1.37
N PHE A 234 -2.67 -12.91 -1.56
CA PHE A 234 -3.29 -14.07 -0.94
C PHE A 234 -3.16 -13.98 0.58
N ARG A 235 -4.27 -14.22 1.29
CA ARG A 235 -4.36 -14.10 2.74
C ARG A 235 -5.28 -15.13 3.34
N TRP A 236 -5.12 -15.39 4.62
CA TRP A 236 -6.03 -16.22 5.38
C TRP A 236 -6.24 -15.70 6.80
N VAL A 237 -7.34 -16.13 7.43
CA VAL A 237 -7.81 -15.68 8.74
C VAL A 237 -8.23 -16.88 9.57
N ALA A 238 -7.73 -16.99 10.80
CA ALA A 238 -8.10 -18.03 11.74
C ALA A 238 -9.39 -17.65 12.49
N LEU A 239 -10.51 -18.36 12.21
CA LEU A 239 -11.80 -18.06 12.85
C LEU A 239 -11.86 -18.44 14.33
N SER A 240 -10.89 -19.23 14.81
CA SER A 240 -10.70 -19.54 16.23
C SER A 240 -10.38 -18.31 17.08
N GLY A 241 -9.75 -17.30 16.47
CA GLY A 241 -9.13 -16.20 17.21
C GLY A 241 -7.77 -16.57 17.84
N ASP A 242 -7.28 -17.81 17.68
CA ASP A 242 -6.02 -18.26 18.27
C ASP A 242 -4.83 -17.95 17.34
N PRO A 243 -3.84 -17.14 17.78
CA PRO A 243 -2.61 -16.87 17.04
C PRO A 243 -1.82 -18.13 16.65
N GLN A 244 -1.93 -19.22 17.42
CA GLN A 244 -1.21 -20.46 17.14
C GLN A 244 -1.64 -21.09 15.82
N ASP A 245 -2.89 -20.91 15.39
CA ASP A 245 -3.35 -21.41 14.09
C ASP A 245 -2.62 -20.70 12.94
N ILE A 246 -2.32 -19.40 13.09
CA ILE A 246 -1.49 -18.68 12.12
C ILE A 246 -0.04 -19.17 12.16
N TYR A 247 0.54 -19.40 13.33
CA TYR A 247 1.92 -19.88 13.39
C TYR A 247 2.10 -21.29 12.82
N LYS A 248 1.09 -22.17 12.99
CA LYS A 248 1.06 -23.50 12.37
C LYS A 248 0.93 -23.40 10.85
N THR A 249 0.07 -22.52 10.35
CA THR A 249 -0.07 -22.29 8.90
C THR A 249 1.18 -21.64 8.30
N ASP A 250 1.86 -20.72 9.01
CA ASP A 250 3.15 -20.18 8.61
C ASP A 250 4.20 -21.31 8.44
N ALA A 251 4.26 -22.24 9.41
CA ALA A 251 5.15 -23.40 9.33
C ALA A 251 4.79 -24.34 8.17
N LYS A 252 3.50 -24.59 7.95
CA LYS A 252 3.02 -25.41 6.83
C LYS A 252 3.35 -24.79 5.47
N VAL A 253 3.30 -23.47 5.35
CA VAL A 253 3.70 -22.77 4.12
C VAL A 253 5.19 -23.00 3.85
N LYS A 254 6.05 -22.90 4.87
CA LYS A 254 7.49 -23.17 4.73
C LYS A 254 7.79 -24.62 4.35
N GLU A 255 7.02 -25.57 4.85
CA GLU A 255 7.13 -26.99 4.46
C GLU A 255 6.78 -27.21 2.99
N ILE A 256 5.69 -26.60 2.51
CA ILE A 256 5.21 -26.79 1.12
C ILE A 256 6.05 -26.01 0.11
N VAL A 257 6.48 -24.80 0.47
CA VAL A 257 7.28 -23.90 -0.38
C VAL A 257 8.71 -23.83 0.16
N ALA A 258 9.38 -25.00 0.25
CA ALA A 258 10.63 -25.17 0.98
C ALA A 258 11.82 -24.34 0.43
N GLU A 259 11.90 -24.15 -0.88
CA GLU A 259 13.06 -23.55 -1.53
C GLU A 259 13.01 -22.00 -1.62
N ASP A 260 11.87 -21.38 -1.31
CA ASP A 260 11.70 -19.93 -1.42
C ASP A 260 12.17 -19.19 -0.16
N LYS A 261 13.48 -18.87 -0.14
CA LYS A 261 14.12 -18.14 0.95
C LYS A 261 13.49 -16.76 1.21
N HIS A 262 13.02 -16.08 0.16
CA HIS A 262 12.41 -14.76 0.29
C HIS A 262 11.05 -14.86 0.98
N LEU A 263 10.25 -15.85 0.61
CA LEU A 263 8.98 -16.15 1.27
C LEU A 263 9.18 -16.57 2.73
N HIS A 264 10.20 -17.38 3.03
CA HIS A 264 10.51 -17.79 4.41
C HIS A 264 10.90 -16.58 5.26
N HIS A 265 11.76 -15.72 4.73
CA HIS A 265 12.15 -14.47 5.38
C HIS A 265 10.95 -13.55 5.62
N TRP A 266 10.06 -13.43 4.64
CA TRP A 266 8.79 -12.72 4.80
C TRP A 266 7.99 -13.25 6.00
N LEU A 267 7.80 -14.57 6.11
CA LEU A 267 7.04 -15.18 7.22
C LEU A 267 7.72 -14.97 8.57
N ASP A 268 9.05 -15.06 8.64
CA ASP A 268 9.82 -14.77 9.87
C ASP A 268 9.62 -13.33 10.32
N MET A 269 9.81 -12.38 9.41
CA MET A 269 9.60 -10.96 9.69
C MET A 269 8.14 -10.65 10.05
N ALA A 270 7.18 -11.27 9.35
CA ALA A 270 5.76 -11.09 9.62
C ALA A 270 5.38 -11.63 11.01
N ARG A 271 6.05 -12.67 11.50
CA ARG A 271 5.86 -13.18 12.87
C ARG A 271 6.50 -12.26 13.92
N GLU A 272 7.69 -11.73 13.66
CA GLU A 272 8.43 -10.91 14.61
C GLU A 272 7.90 -9.48 14.73
N ARG A 273 7.44 -8.90 13.60
CA ARG A 273 7.16 -7.46 13.50
C ARG A 273 5.68 -7.13 13.38
N ILE A 274 4.84 -8.03 12.84
CA ILE A 274 3.42 -7.73 12.61
C ILE A 274 2.59 -8.25 13.79
N HIS A 275 1.96 -7.31 14.49
CA HIS A 275 0.99 -7.63 15.53
C HIS A 275 -0.38 -7.88 14.88
N PHE A 276 -1.06 -8.94 15.33
CA PHE A 276 -2.41 -9.23 14.85
C PHE A 276 -3.41 -8.14 15.27
N GLN A 277 -4.40 -7.89 14.41
CA GLN A 277 -5.45 -6.89 14.61
C GLN A 277 -6.82 -7.57 14.42
N GLY A 278 -7.55 -7.82 15.51
CA GLY A 278 -8.77 -8.63 15.46
C GLY A 278 -8.45 -10.13 15.37
N LEU A 279 -9.15 -10.86 14.50
CA LEU A 279 -8.82 -12.27 14.26
C LEU A 279 -7.38 -12.39 13.70
N PRO A 280 -6.56 -13.31 14.22
CA PRO A 280 -5.25 -13.59 13.66
C PRO A 280 -5.36 -13.94 12.18
N ALA A 281 -4.55 -13.26 11.37
CA ALA A 281 -4.56 -13.37 9.93
C ALA A 281 -3.14 -13.23 9.39
N ARG A 282 -2.91 -13.77 8.19
CA ARG A 282 -1.61 -13.67 7.52
C ARG A 282 -1.82 -13.26 6.07
N ILE A 283 -0.97 -12.34 5.60
CA ILE A 283 -0.75 -12.06 4.19
C ILE A 283 0.48 -12.86 3.74
N CYS A 284 0.40 -13.53 2.60
CA CYS A 284 1.53 -14.21 1.98
C CYS A 284 1.34 -14.22 0.46
N TRP A 285 2.13 -13.45 -0.27
CA TRP A 285 2.03 -13.36 -1.72
C TRP A 285 2.50 -14.66 -2.37
N VAL A 286 1.55 -15.39 -2.93
CA VAL A 286 1.82 -16.68 -3.59
C VAL A 286 1.09 -16.76 -4.93
N GLY A 287 1.72 -17.49 -5.86
CA GLY A 287 1.30 -17.61 -7.26
C GLY A 287 0.26 -18.68 -7.52
N LEU A 288 -0.13 -18.79 -8.79
CA LEU A 288 -1.06 -19.81 -9.29
C LEU A 288 -0.67 -21.23 -8.84
N GLU A 289 0.63 -21.53 -8.84
CA GLU A 289 1.19 -22.83 -8.46
C GLU A 289 0.85 -23.24 -7.01
N TRP A 290 0.79 -22.27 -6.10
CA TRP A 290 0.82 -22.55 -4.65
C TRP A 290 -0.52 -22.35 -3.97
N ARG A 291 -1.37 -21.43 -4.46
CA ARG A 291 -2.64 -21.08 -3.79
C ARG A 291 -3.53 -22.30 -3.53
N GLN A 292 -3.72 -23.17 -4.53
CA GLN A 292 -4.53 -24.37 -4.37
C GLN A 292 -3.89 -25.38 -3.40
N LYS A 293 -2.57 -25.60 -3.51
CA LYS A 293 -1.83 -26.54 -2.65
C LYS A 293 -1.93 -26.12 -1.17
N LEU A 294 -1.72 -24.84 -0.89
CA LEU A 294 -1.83 -24.26 0.45
C LEU A 294 -3.27 -24.32 0.97
N GLY A 295 -4.26 -23.98 0.15
CA GLY A 295 -5.67 -24.06 0.55
C GLY A 295 -6.11 -25.47 0.94
N LEU A 296 -5.71 -26.49 0.17
CA LEU A 296 -5.98 -27.89 0.50
C LEU A 296 -5.23 -28.33 1.76
N ALA A 297 -3.98 -27.91 1.94
CA ALA A 297 -3.22 -28.22 3.14
C ALA A 297 -3.83 -27.59 4.40
N PHE A 298 -4.27 -26.34 4.34
CA PHE A 298 -4.95 -25.69 5.46
C PHE A 298 -6.28 -26.39 5.78
N ASN A 299 -7.04 -26.82 4.77
CA ASN A 299 -8.26 -27.58 4.98
C ASN A 299 -8.00 -28.95 5.64
N GLU A 300 -6.90 -29.62 5.27
CA GLU A 300 -6.46 -30.84 5.92
C GLU A 300 -6.06 -30.61 7.39
N MET A 301 -5.34 -29.52 7.68
CA MET A 301 -5.02 -29.11 9.05
C MET A 301 -6.27 -28.88 9.90
N VAL A 302 -7.34 -28.32 9.31
CA VAL A 302 -8.64 -28.17 9.99
C VAL A 302 -9.25 -29.56 10.24
N ARG A 303 -9.25 -30.44 9.24
CA ARG A 303 -9.85 -31.78 9.33
C ARG A 303 -9.19 -32.65 10.41
N CYS A 304 -7.86 -32.57 10.55
CA CYS A 304 -7.12 -33.37 11.53
C CYS A 304 -7.02 -32.69 12.91
N GLY A 305 -7.53 -31.47 13.07
CA GLY A 305 -7.46 -30.71 14.32
C GLY A 305 -6.08 -30.12 14.62
N GLU A 306 -5.18 -30.06 13.63
CA GLU A 306 -3.90 -29.35 13.78
C GLU A 306 -4.13 -27.86 14.00
N VAL A 307 -5.09 -27.25 13.29
CA VAL A 307 -5.64 -25.92 13.65
C VAL A 307 -6.99 -26.07 14.35
N SER A 308 -7.30 -25.13 15.23
CA SER A 308 -8.39 -25.29 16.21
C SER A 308 -9.80 -24.97 15.67
N ALA A 309 -9.90 -24.29 14.53
CA ALA A 309 -11.17 -23.95 13.87
C ALA A 309 -10.95 -23.74 12.36
N PRO A 310 -12.03 -23.59 11.56
CA PRO A 310 -11.91 -23.29 10.13
C PRO A 310 -11.11 -22.02 9.83
N ILE A 311 -10.41 -22.04 8.69
CA ILE A 311 -9.62 -20.93 8.18
C ILE A 311 -10.35 -20.31 7.00
N VAL A 312 -10.58 -19.00 7.03
CA VAL A 312 -11.03 -18.23 5.86
C VAL A 312 -9.84 -17.97 4.97
N ILE A 313 -9.98 -18.19 3.66
CA ILE A 313 -8.98 -17.84 2.65
C ILE A 313 -9.57 -16.77 1.72
N GLY A 314 -8.78 -15.75 1.43
CA GLY A 314 -9.20 -14.66 0.56
C GLY A 314 -8.01 -13.86 0.03
N ARG A 315 -8.29 -12.62 -0.40
CA ARG A 315 -7.30 -11.69 -0.96
C ARG A 315 -7.83 -10.27 -1.01
N ASP A 316 -6.98 -9.33 -1.38
CA ASP A 316 -7.43 -8.04 -1.88
C ASP A 316 -8.11 -8.18 -3.26
N HIS A 317 -8.84 -7.16 -3.70
CA HIS A 317 -9.33 -7.04 -5.07
C HIS A 317 -8.20 -6.64 -6.03
N LEU A 318 -7.14 -6.00 -5.52
CA LEU A 318 -5.86 -5.90 -6.21
C LEU A 318 -5.27 -7.30 -6.33
N ASP A 319 -5.36 -7.92 -7.50
CA ASP A 319 -4.75 -9.22 -7.81
C ASP A 319 -4.63 -9.37 -9.33
N SER A 320 -3.85 -10.35 -9.79
CA SER A 320 -3.41 -10.47 -11.18
C SER A 320 -4.50 -10.47 -12.25
N GLY A 321 -5.74 -10.83 -11.89
CA GLY A 321 -6.84 -10.94 -12.84
C GLY A 321 -8.20 -10.55 -12.27
N SER A 322 -8.24 -9.69 -11.25
CA SER A 322 -9.50 -9.31 -10.59
C SER A 322 -9.77 -7.82 -10.53
N VAL A 323 -9.04 -7.02 -11.32
CA VAL A 323 -9.20 -5.57 -11.32
C VAL A 323 -8.89 -4.98 -12.69
N ALA A 324 -9.63 -3.94 -13.06
CA ALA A 324 -9.29 -3.04 -14.16
C ALA A 324 -9.14 -1.62 -13.60
N SER A 325 -7.93 -1.06 -13.68
CA SER A 325 -7.60 0.27 -13.16
C SER A 325 -6.46 0.91 -13.95
N PRO A 326 -6.76 1.73 -14.97
CA PRO A 326 -5.77 2.33 -15.87
C PRO A 326 -4.75 3.26 -15.21
N ASN A 327 -5.05 3.77 -14.01
CA ASN A 327 -4.13 4.63 -13.25
C ASN A 327 -3.40 3.84 -12.13
N ARG A 328 -3.53 2.50 -12.12
CA ARG A 328 -2.93 1.64 -11.10
C ARG A 328 -2.59 0.25 -11.66
N GLU A 329 -3.40 -0.78 -11.43
CA GLU A 329 -3.01 -2.17 -11.75
C GLU A 329 -2.83 -2.46 -13.24
N THR A 330 -3.71 -1.90 -14.08
CA THR A 330 -3.69 -2.08 -15.53
C THR A 330 -3.10 -0.87 -16.25
N GLU A 331 -2.33 -0.03 -15.57
CA GLU A 331 -1.67 1.13 -16.18
C GLU A 331 -0.60 0.71 -17.18
N ALA A 332 -0.67 1.23 -18.41
CA ALA A 332 0.28 0.94 -19.48
C ALA A 332 0.41 -0.56 -19.76
N MET A 333 -0.72 -1.24 -20.00
CA MET A 333 -0.69 -2.60 -20.53
C MET A 333 0.01 -2.58 -21.88
N ARG A 334 0.82 -3.61 -22.15
CA ARG A 334 1.68 -3.66 -23.36
C ARG A 334 0.92 -3.60 -24.68
N ASP A 335 -0.36 -3.96 -24.66
CA ASP A 335 -1.28 -4.01 -25.78
C ASP A 335 -2.33 -2.88 -25.74
N GLY A 336 -2.20 -1.94 -24.80
CA GLY A 336 -3.14 -0.83 -24.62
C GLY A 336 -4.50 -1.23 -24.03
N SER A 337 -4.62 -2.43 -23.45
CA SER A 337 -5.87 -2.96 -22.88
C SER A 337 -6.22 -2.41 -21.50
N ASP A 338 -5.60 -1.32 -21.07
CA ASP A 338 -5.66 -0.74 -19.73
C ASP A 338 -7.10 -0.65 -19.18
N ALA A 339 -8.05 -0.22 -20.00
CA ALA A 339 -9.44 0.05 -19.65
C ALA A 339 -10.40 -1.13 -19.86
N VAL A 340 -9.92 -2.29 -20.32
CA VAL A 340 -10.77 -3.47 -20.56
C VAL A 340 -11.23 -4.06 -19.22
N SER A 341 -12.51 -3.90 -18.91
CA SER A 341 -13.09 -4.33 -17.64
C SER A 341 -13.82 -5.68 -17.68
N ASP A 342 -13.74 -6.42 -18.79
CA ASP A 342 -14.34 -7.75 -18.88
C ASP A 342 -13.69 -8.73 -17.88
N TRP A 343 -12.39 -8.60 -17.64
CA TRP A 343 -11.60 -9.49 -16.80
C TRP A 343 -12.05 -9.56 -15.33
N PRO A 344 -12.24 -8.45 -14.59
CA PRO A 344 -12.77 -8.51 -13.22
C PRO A 344 -14.21 -9.08 -13.16
N LEU A 345 -15.04 -8.84 -14.19
CA LEU A 345 -16.38 -9.41 -14.27
C LEU A 345 -16.31 -10.94 -14.45
N LEU A 346 -15.49 -11.41 -15.39
CA LEU A 346 -15.22 -12.83 -15.59
C LEU A 346 -14.61 -13.48 -14.35
N ASN A 347 -13.75 -12.78 -13.62
CA ASN A 347 -13.18 -13.26 -12.36
C ASN A 347 -14.27 -13.55 -11.33
N ALA A 348 -15.21 -12.63 -11.13
CA ALA A 348 -16.31 -12.82 -10.20
C ALA A 348 -17.26 -13.95 -10.64
N LEU A 349 -17.63 -13.98 -11.92
CA LEU A 349 -18.50 -15.04 -12.47
C LEU A 349 -17.85 -16.41 -12.33
N LEU A 350 -16.55 -16.53 -12.65
CA LEU A 350 -15.83 -17.78 -12.54
C LEU A 350 -15.66 -18.24 -11.09
N ASN A 351 -15.37 -17.33 -10.15
CA ASN A 351 -15.31 -17.68 -8.72
C ASN A 351 -16.68 -18.13 -8.18
N THR A 352 -17.76 -17.52 -8.67
CA THR A 352 -19.14 -17.95 -8.34
C THR A 352 -19.38 -19.38 -8.85
N ALA A 353 -19.07 -19.63 -10.12
CA ALA A 353 -19.23 -20.96 -10.72
C ALA A 353 -18.31 -22.02 -10.09
N SER A 354 -17.15 -21.61 -9.58
CA SER A 354 -16.15 -22.49 -8.95
C SER A 354 -16.43 -22.79 -7.47
N GLY A 355 -17.50 -22.22 -6.90
CA GLY A 355 -17.93 -22.53 -5.53
C GLY A 355 -17.23 -21.75 -4.42
N ALA A 356 -16.77 -20.52 -4.69
CA ALA A 356 -16.31 -19.64 -3.63
C ALA A 356 -17.43 -19.37 -2.60
N THR A 357 -17.10 -19.31 -1.31
CA THR A 357 -18.08 -19.10 -0.24
C THR A 357 -18.82 -17.77 -0.36
N TRP A 358 -18.13 -16.71 -0.80
CA TRP A 358 -18.73 -15.46 -1.25
C TRP A 358 -17.90 -14.85 -2.37
N VAL A 359 -18.55 -14.02 -3.18
CA VAL A 359 -17.96 -13.27 -4.29
C VAL A 359 -18.47 -11.84 -4.23
N SER A 360 -17.64 -10.88 -4.62
CA SER A 360 -18.02 -9.46 -4.65
C SER A 360 -17.51 -8.78 -5.92
N LEU A 361 -18.29 -7.82 -6.40
CA LEU A 361 -17.95 -6.90 -7.49
C LEU A 361 -18.12 -5.48 -6.98
N HIS A 362 -17.03 -4.71 -6.99
CA HIS A 362 -16.99 -3.35 -6.46
C HIS A 362 -16.63 -2.37 -7.58
N HIS A 363 -16.83 -1.07 -7.34
CA HIS A 363 -16.40 0.00 -8.23
C HIS A 363 -15.65 1.06 -7.43
N GLY A 364 -14.54 1.53 -7.98
CA GLY A 364 -13.79 2.70 -7.52
C GLY A 364 -12.84 2.43 -6.37
N GLY A 365 -12.56 1.16 -6.06
CA GLY A 365 -11.68 0.76 -4.96
C GLY A 365 -10.26 1.31 -5.11
N GLY A 366 -9.85 2.19 -4.19
CA GLY A 366 -8.51 2.74 -4.06
C GLY A 366 -8.19 3.96 -4.92
N VAL A 367 -8.60 3.99 -6.20
CA VAL A 367 -8.43 5.18 -7.06
C VAL A 367 -9.62 6.15 -7.05
N GLY A 368 -10.67 5.81 -6.29
CA GLY A 368 -11.84 6.67 -6.05
C GLY A 368 -12.96 6.46 -7.06
N TRP A 369 -14.07 7.15 -6.86
CA TRP A 369 -15.16 7.18 -7.83
C TRP A 369 -14.80 8.13 -8.99
N VAL A 370 -15.19 7.73 -10.21
CA VAL A 370 -15.34 8.54 -11.45
C VAL A 370 -14.14 8.58 -12.39
N PHE A 371 -14.36 8.23 -13.69
CA PHE A 371 -14.19 9.10 -14.88
C PHE A 371 -15.17 8.67 -16.00
N ARG A 372 -15.79 9.64 -16.69
CA ARG A 372 -16.59 9.41 -17.92
C ARG A 372 -15.76 8.53 -18.87
N ASN A 373 -16.36 7.44 -19.35
CA ASN A 373 -15.83 6.48 -20.33
C ASN A 373 -14.71 5.52 -19.89
N THR A 374 -14.32 5.45 -18.60
CA THR A 374 -13.32 4.45 -18.16
C THR A 374 -13.79 3.69 -16.92
N PRO A 375 -14.22 2.42 -17.06
CA PRO A 375 -14.66 1.62 -15.94
C PRO A 375 -13.51 1.26 -14.99
N VAL A 376 -13.70 1.43 -13.67
CA VAL A 376 -12.80 0.90 -12.62
C VAL A 376 -13.54 -0.17 -11.85
N TRP A 377 -13.21 -1.44 -12.07
CA TRP A 377 -13.90 -2.60 -11.45
C TRP A 377 -12.93 -3.46 -10.67
#